data_AF-A0A338P6R5-F1
#
_entry.id   AF-A0A338P6R5-F1
#
_cell.length_a   1.000
_cell.length_b   1.000
_cell.length_c   1.000
_cell.angle_alpha   90.00
_cell.angle_beta   90.00
_cell.angle_gamma   90.00
#
_symmetry.space_group_name_H-M   'P 1'
#
loop_
_entity.id
_entity.type
_entity.pdbx_description
1 polymer ?
#
loop_
_entity_poly.entity_id
_entity_poly.type
_entity_poly.pdbx_seq_one_letter_code
_entity_poly.pdbx_strand_id
1 'polypeptide(L)'
;MDTRSILYSLNDYKPPISKAKMTQITKAAIKAIKFYKHVVQSVEKFIQKCKPEYKVPGLYVIDSIVRQSRHQFGQEKDVFAPRFSNNIISTFQNLYRCPGDDKVWYYFIK
;
A
#
# COMPACT_ATOMS: atom_id res chain seq x y z
N MET A 1 13.22 -6.22 11.26
CA MET A 1 12.70 -4.87 10.94
C MET A 1 11.19 -4.97 10.76
N ASP A 2 10.44 -4.21 11.57
CA ASP A 2 8.97 -4.16 11.56
C ASP A 2 8.47 -3.51 10.25
N THR A 3 7.53 -4.15 9.57
CA THR A 3 6.86 -3.63 8.35
C THR A 3 6.27 -2.25 8.57
N ARG A 4 5.81 -1.96 9.80
CA ARG A 4 5.29 -0.64 10.19
C ARG A 4 6.36 0.43 10.11
N SER A 5 7.55 0.21 10.68
CA SER A 5 8.64 1.19 10.65
C SER A 5 9.04 1.56 9.22
N ILE A 6 9.15 0.56 8.34
CA ILE A 6 9.52 0.78 6.93
C ILE A 6 8.42 1.54 6.18
N LEU A 7 7.16 1.21 6.42
CA LEU A 7 6.02 1.90 5.81
C LEU A 7 5.95 3.38 6.23
N TYR A 8 6.09 3.67 7.53
CA TYR A 8 6.04 5.04 8.02
C TYR A 8 7.26 5.87 7.61
N SER A 9 8.39 5.23 7.27
CA SER A 9 9.54 5.92 6.65
C SER A 9 9.22 6.57 5.31
N LEU A 10 8.08 6.26 4.68
CA LEU A 10 7.61 6.99 3.50
C LEU A 10 7.41 8.48 3.77
N ASN A 11 7.06 8.88 5.00
CA ASN A 11 6.87 10.29 5.35
C ASN A 11 8.19 11.09 5.35
N ASP A 12 9.34 10.42 5.39
CA ASP A 12 10.65 11.05 5.41
C ASP A 12 11.16 11.40 4.00
N TYR A 13 10.47 10.94 2.95
CA TYR A 13 10.85 11.18 1.55
C TYR A 13 9.76 11.95 0.84
N LYS A 14 10.09 13.12 0.31
CA LYS A 14 9.17 13.84 -0.58
C LYS A 14 8.92 12.99 -1.84
N PRO A 15 7.67 12.77 -2.26
CA PRO A 15 7.36 12.10 -3.52
C PRO A 15 8.12 12.74 -4.71
N PRO A 16 8.58 11.96 -5.71
CA PRO A 16 8.26 10.56 -5.96
C PRO A 16 9.08 9.56 -5.13
N ILE A 17 8.39 8.54 -4.61
CA ILE A 17 9.04 7.45 -3.85
C ILE A 17 9.86 6.57 -4.78
N SER A 18 11.10 6.28 -4.40
CA SER A 18 12.00 5.46 -5.22
C SER A 18 11.50 4.01 -5.36
N LYS A 19 11.78 3.39 -6.53
CA LYS A 19 11.50 1.98 -6.79
C LYS A 19 12.14 1.06 -5.75
N ALA A 20 13.34 1.41 -5.28
CA ALA A 20 14.07 0.67 -4.25
C ALA A 20 13.31 0.67 -2.91
N LYS A 21 12.79 1.83 -2.48
CA LYS A 21 11.98 1.92 -1.26
C LYS A 21 10.68 1.13 -1.38
N MET A 22 9.99 1.22 -2.52
CA MET A 22 8.78 0.43 -2.78
C MET A 22 9.07 -1.07 -2.65
N THR A 23 10.16 -1.54 -3.29
CA THR A 23 10.60 -2.93 -3.22
C THR A 23 10.92 -3.36 -1.79
N GLN A 24 11.52 -2.48 -0.98
CA GLN A 24 11.83 -2.76 0.42
C GLN A 24 10.57 -2.97 1.26
N ILE A 25 9.56 -2.10 1.10
CA ILE A 25 8.27 -2.21 1.77
C ILE A 25 7.57 -3.51 1.39
N THR A 26 7.50 -3.80 0.09
CA THR A 26 6.87 -5.03 -0.43
C THR A 26 7.56 -6.28 0.11
N LYS A 27 8.90 -6.35 0.06
CA LYS A 27 9.64 -7.48 0.63
C LYS A 27 9.38 -7.67 2.13
N ALA A 28 9.28 -6.57 2.89
CA ALA A 28 8.97 -6.63 4.32
C ALA A 28 7.53 -7.14 4.58
N ALA A 29 6.56 -6.67 3.80
CA ALA A 29 5.17 -7.13 3.87
C ALA A 29 5.04 -8.62 3.57
N ILE A 30 5.70 -9.10 2.50
CA ILE A 30 5.67 -10.52 2.11
C ILE A 30 6.37 -11.40 3.17
N LYS A 31 7.51 -10.97 3.72
CA LYS A 31 8.15 -11.69 4.84
C LYS A 31 7.25 -11.79 6.08
N ALA A 32 6.38 -10.80 6.29
CA ALA A 32 5.43 -10.74 7.41
C ALA A 32 4.07 -11.38 7.09
N ILE A 33 3.95 -12.24 6.08
CA ILE A 33 2.67 -12.85 5.65
C ILE A 33 1.90 -13.54 6.78
N LYS A 34 2.58 -14.17 7.75
CA LYS A 34 1.93 -14.77 8.94
C LYS A 34 1.10 -13.75 9.73
N PHE A 35 1.47 -12.47 9.66
CA PHE A 35 0.80 -11.34 10.31
C PHE A 35 0.11 -10.41 9.29
N TYR A 36 -0.32 -10.93 8.13
CA TYR A 36 -0.90 -10.13 7.04
C TYR A 36 -2.01 -9.16 7.49
N LYS A 37 -2.82 -9.53 8.49
CA LYS A 37 -3.85 -8.64 9.06
C LYS A 37 -3.25 -7.35 9.64
N HIS A 38 -2.12 -7.44 10.34
CA HIS A 38 -1.40 -6.28 10.89
C HIS A 38 -0.72 -5.46 9.79
N VAL A 39 -0.19 -6.13 8.76
CA VAL A 39 0.38 -5.46 7.59
C VAL A 39 -0.69 -4.62 6.90
N VAL A 40 -1.83 -5.22 6.56
CA VAL A 40 -2.96 -4.53 5.91
C VAL A 40 -3.46 -3.38 6.77
N GLN A 41 -3.69 -3.61 8.06
CA GLN A 41 -4.13 -2.55 8.98
C GLN A 41 -3.11 -1.39 9.03
N SER A 42 -1.81 -1.68 8.97
CA SER A 42 -0.77 -0.64 8.97
C SER A 42 -0.81 0.20 7.69
N VAL A 43 -1.01 -0.45 6.53
CA VAL A 43 -1.17 0.23 5.23
C VAL A 43 -2.44 1.09 5.20
N GLU A 44 -3.57 0.56 5.65
CA GLU A 44 -4.83 1.31 5.75
C GLU A 44 -4.70 2.53 6.67
N LYS A 45 -4.09 2.35 7.86
CA LYS A 45 -3.85 3.46 8.80
C LYS A 45 -2.87 4.50 8.25
N PHE A 46 -1.86 4.07 7.50
CA PHE A 46 -0.95 4.99 6.81
C PHE A 46 -1.74 5.84 5.81
N ILE A 47 -2.52 5.21 4.91
CA ILE A 47 -3.35 5.90 3.91
C ILE A 47 -4.33 6.85 4.58
N GLN A 48 -4.93 6.46 5.71
CA GLN A 48 -5.86 7.31 6.46
C GLN A 48 -5.18 8.58 6.99
N LYS A 49 -3.97 8.47 7.54
CA LYS A 49 -3.30 9.54 8.29
C LYS A 49 -2.25 10.34 7.51
N CYS A 50 -1.76 9.81 6.39
CA CYS A 50 -0.70 10.47 5.62
C CYS A 50 -1.19 11.76 4.96
N LYS A 51 -0.25 12.68 4.68
CA LYS A 51 -0.53 13.91 3.93
C LYS A 51 -1.07 13.56 2.52
N PRO A 52 -1.84 14.46 1.89
CA PRO A 52 -2.40 14.24 0.54
C PRO A 52 -1.37 13.77 -0.51
N GLU A 53 -0.14 14.28 -0.46
CA GLU A 53 0.96 13.90 -1.37
C GLU A 53 1.38 12.42 -1.29
N TYR A 54 1.02 11.71 -0.21
CA TYR A 54 1.36 10.29 0.01
C TYR A 54 0.23 9.32 -0.33
N LYS A 55 -0.93 9.80 -0.79
CA LYS A 55 -2.06 8.92 -1.14
C LYS A 55 -1.71 8.02 -2.31
N VAL A 56 -1.13 8.57 -3.38
CA VAL A 56 -0.67 7.79 -4.55
C VAL A 56 0.41 6.78 -4.16
N PRO A 57 1.48 7.14 -3.41
CA PRO A 57 2.40 6.15 -2.84
C PRO A 57 1.72 5.05 -2.01
N GLY A 58 0.72 5.39 -1.19
CA GLY A 58 -0.05 4.41 -0.41
C GLY A 58 -0.79 3.40 -1.29
N LEU A 59 -1.40 3.85 -2.38
CA LEU A 59 -2.04 2.98 -3.37
C LEU A 59 -1.01 2.05 -4.05
N TYR A 60 0.16 2.58 -4.43
CA TYR A 60 1.23 1.76 -5.02
C TYR A 60 1.79 0.71 -4.05
N VAL A 61 1.78 0.98 -2.75
CA VAL A 61 2.14 -0.03 -1.73
C VAL A 61 1.13 -1.18 -1.73
N ILE A 62 -0.18 -0.89 -1.71
CA ILE A 62 -1.23 -1.93 -1.77
C ILE A 62 -1.01 -2.80 -3.01
N ASP A 63 -0.88 -2.13 -4.15
CA ASP A 63 -0.74 -2.80 -5.43
C ASP A 63 0.53 -3.68 -5.48
N SER A 64 1.68 -3.12 -5.09
CA SER A 64 2.95 -3.86 -5.08
C SER A 64 2.90 -5.09 -4.17
N ILE A 65 2.26 -5.00 -3.00
CA ILE A 65 2.08 -6.14 -2.08
C ILE A 65 1.21 -7.22 -2.72
N VAL A 66 0.05 -6.86 -3.28
CA VAL A 66 -0.87 -7.81 -3.89
C VAL A 66 -0.23 -8.49 -5.10
N ARG A 67 0.40 -7.72 -6.00
CA ARG A 67 1.13 -8.27 -7.16
C ARG A 67 2.23 -9.24 -6.74
N GLN A 68 3.05 -8.87 -5.76
CA GLN A 68 4.15 -9.72 -5.31
C GLN A 68 3.64 -10.98 -4.59
N SER A 69 2.59 -10.87 -3.79
CA SER A 69 1.97 -12.02 -3.11
C SER A 69 1.45 -13.04 -4.11
N ARG A 70 0.66 -12.58 -5.10
CA ARG A 70 0.12 -13.44 -6.17
C ARG A 70 1.22 -14.08 -6.99
N HIS A 71 2.28 -13.34 -7.30
CA HIS A 71 3.42 -13.87 -8.05
C HIS A 71 4.17 -14.95 -7.27
N GLN A 72 4.37 -14.77 -5.96
CA GLN A 72 5.16 -15.69 -5.13
C GLN A 72 4.37 -16.92 -4.65
N PHE A 73 3.07 -16.78 -4.37
CA PHE A 73 2.25 -17.84 -3.76
C PHE A 73 1.15 -18.38 -4.68
N GLY A 74 0.88 -17.73 -5.82
CA GLY A 74 -0.28 -17.99 -6.67
C GLY A 74 -1.50 -17.18 -6.24
N GLN A 75 -2.46 -17.00 -7.15
CA GLN A 75 -3.64 -16.16 -6.90
C GLN A 75 -4.55 -16.71 -5.79
N GLU A 76 -4.72 -18.03 -5.72
CA GLU A 76 -5.62 -18.66 -4.72
C GLU A 76 -5.08 -18.59 -3.29
N LYS A 77 -3.75 -18.48 -3.13
CA LYS A 77 -3.10 -18.43 -1.81
C LYS A 77 -2.83 -17.00 -1.35
N ASP A 78 -3.17 -15.99 -2.16
CA ASP A 78 -3.00 -14.60 -1.77
C ASP A 78 -3.97 -14.22 -0.65
N VAL A 79 -3.40 -13.84 0.50
CA VAL A 79 -4.15 -13.38 1.66
C VAL A 79 -4.32 -11.86 1.71
N PHE A 80 -3.60 -11.11 0.87
CA PHE A 80 -3.61 -9.65 0.91
C PHE A 80 -4.79 -9.06 0.14
N ALA A 81 -5.04 -9.46 -1.11
CA ALA A 81 -6.19 -8.95 -1.87
C ALA A 81 -7.54 -9.15 -1.15
N PRO A 82 -7.91 -10.36 -0.67
CA PRO A 82 -9.16 -10.54 0.06
C PRO A 82 -9.19 -9.83 1.41
N ARG A 83 -8.02 -9.46 1.97
CA ARG A 83 -7.98 -8.70 3.21
C ARG A 83 -8.17 -7.20 2.98
N PHE A 84 -7.57 -6.64 1.94
CA PHE A 84 -7.77 -5.24 1.54
C PHE A 84 -9.20 -5.00 1.04
N SER A 85 -9.84 -5.99 0.39
CA SER A 85 -11.21 -5.86 -0.12
C SER A 85 -12.23 -5.56 0.99
N ASN A 86 -12.02 -6.07 2.21
CA ASN A 86 -12.92 -5.85 3.36
C ASN A 86 -13.18 -4.38 3.67
N ASN A 87 -12.19 -3.50 3.46
CA ASN A 87 -12.29 -2.07 3.75
C ASN A 87 -12.02 -1.21 2.50
N ILE A 88 -12.09 -1.79 1.30
CA ILE A 88 -11.59 -1.12 0.08
C ILE A 88 -12.31 0.19 -0.20
N ILE A 89 -13.60 0.28 0.11
CA ILE A 89 -14.40 1.50 -0.05
C ILE A 89 -13.85 2.62 0.84
N SER A 90 -13.64 2.34 2.13
CA SER A 90 -13.08 3.29 3.09
C SER A 90 -11.64 3.68 2.73
N THR A 91 -10.82 2.71 2.32
CA THR A 91 -9.46 2.96 1.83
C THR A 91 -9.46 3.89 0.62
N PHE A 92 -10.33 3.65 -0.36
CA PHE A 92 -10.47 4.48 -1.54
C PHE A 92 -10.96 5.90 -1.19
N GLN A 93 -11.94 6.04 -0.30
CA GLN A 93 -12.38 7.36 0.17
C GLN A 93 -11.23 8.17 0.79
N ASN A 94 -10.32 7.52 1.51
CA ASN A 94 -9.12 8.18 2.04
C ASN A 94 -8.11 8.54 0.94
N LEU A 95 -7.97 7.70 -0.09
CA LEU A 95 -7.13 7.95 -1.26
C LEU A 95 -7.64 9.12 -2.11
N TYR A 96 -8.97 9.28 -2.24
CA TYR A 96 -9.60 10.39 -2.97
C TYR A 96 -9.34 11.78 -2.36
N ARG A 97 -8.81 11.84 -1.13
CA ARG A 97 -8.36 13.08 -0.48
C ARG A 97 -6.94 13.48 -0.92
N CYS A 98 -6.48 13.03 -2.09
CA CYS A 98 -5.25 13.48 -2.74
C CYS A 98 -5.42 14.87 -3.38
N PRO A 99 -4.32 15.58 -3.69
CA PRO A 99 -4.35 16.83 -4.46
C PRO A 99 -5.04 16.61 -5.81
N GLY A 100 -5.68 17.65 -6.36
CA GLY A 100 -6.46 17.56 -7.60
C GLY A 100 -5.67 17.01 -8.79
N ASP A 101 -4.39 17.37 -8.91
CA ASP A 101 -3.51 16.98 -10.02
C ASP A 101 -3.14 15.49 -10.00
N ASP A 102 -3.19 14.84 -8.83
CA ASP A 102 -2.87 13.42 -8.67
C ASP A 102 -4.05 12.49 -9.02
N LYS A 103 -5.24 13.05 -9.28
CA LYS A 103 -6.43 12.27 -9.67
C LYS A 103 -6.30 11.65 -11.06
N VAL A 104 -5.37 12.12 -11.88
CA VAL A 104 -5.08 11.56 -13.22
C VAL A 104 -4.67 10.08 -13.12
N TRP A 105 -3.89 9.70 -12.09
CA TRP A 105 -3.48 8.31 -11.86
C TRP A 105 -4.64 7.35 -11.62
N TYR A 106 -5.77 7.85 -11.08
CA TYR A 106 -6.94 7.02 -10.81
C TYR A 106 -7.63 6.52 -12.08
N TYR A 107 -7.58 7.31 -13.16
CA TYR A 107 -8.12 6.92 -14.46
C TYR A 107 -7.30 5.82 -15.14
N PHE A 108 -6.05 5.62 -14.74
CA PHE A 108 -5.21 4.52 -15.23
C PHE A 108 -5.46 3.19 -14.49
N ILE A 109 -6.22 3.20 -13.40
CA ILE A 109 -6.50 2.03 -12.55
C ILE A 109 -7.96 1.56 -12.72
N LYS A 110 -8.80 2.31 -13.45
CA LYS A 110 -10.09 1.86 -13.98
C LYS A 110 -9.92 1.24 -15.36
#